data_AF-A0A965X5R4-F1
#
_entry.id   AF-A0A965X5R4-F1
#
_cell.length_a   1.000
_cell.length_b   1.000
_cell.length_c   1.000
_cell.angle_alpha   90.00
_cell.angle_beta   90.00
_cell.angle_gamma   90.00
#
_symmetry.space_group_name_H-M   'P 1'
#
loop_
_entity.id
_entity.type
_entity.pdbx_description
1 polymer ?
#
loop_
_entity_poly.entity_id
_entity_poly.type
_entity_poly.pdbx_seq_one_letter_code
_entity_poly.pdbx_strand_id
1 'polypeptide(L)'
;MPKAITAAQLVAYFQRAVTEGWGYVWSLNGVLYTETLAQKYHTIQRATSKHRDPRAYWLQDCAKWIGKMAADCSGGIVGAHRSGDPGYSDRTANTFFNQCTESGPIETLPEIPGLCLWKPGHIEIYEGNGYAIGFRGTDYGATRSKVSSRDFTHWGKLRDVDYTNAGIPSVPMEPTEPEPLVLDIQSPLKRGPVVQKFQEAFNAGGYSCGTADGICGQNTVAAAQAFAGAHMPTVVPVELPGSIAVTVNVGGTVYTGEIKK
;
A
#
# COMPACT_ATOMS: atom_id res chain seq x y z
N MET A 1 -21.28 6.70 13.83
CA MET A 1 -20.69 5.35 13.79
C MET A 1 -19.22 5.47 14.15
N PRO A 2 -18.62 4.54 14.91
CA PRO A 2 -17.20 4.57 15.16
C PRO A 2 -16.45 4.49 13.83
N LYS A 3 -15.41 5.31 13.65
CA LYS A 3 -14.56 5.28 12.47
C LYS A 3 -13.67 4.03 12.58
N ALA A 4 -13.67 3.19 11.54
CA ALA A 4 -13.02 1.88 11.62
C ALA A 4 -11.51 1.94 11.30
N ILE A 5 -11.05 2.94 10.55
CA ILE A 5 -9.65 3.12 10.17
C ILE A 5 -9.29 4.62 10.09
N THR A 6 -8.02 4.94 10.25
CA THR A 6 -7.46 6.28 9.97
C THR A 6 -7.11 6.46 8.50
N ALA A 7 -6.96 7.70 8.04
CA ALA A 7 -6.50 8.02 6.69
C ALA A 7 -5.11 7.41 6.41
N ALA A 8 -4.22 7.38 7.40
CA ALA A 8 -2.91 6.76 7.28
C ALA A 8 -3.00 5.24 7.07
N GLN A 9 -3.88 4.55 7.81
CA GLN A 9 -4.11 3.11 7.63
C GLN A 9 -4.70 2.80 6.26
N LEU A 10 -5.60 3.65 5.76
CA LEU A 10 -6.14 3.52 4.40
C LEU A 10 -5.04 3.66 3.36
N VAL A 11 -4.20 4.69 3.44
CA VAL A 11 -3.07 4.87 2.50
C VAL A 11 -2.10 3.68 2.57
N ALA A 12 -1.71 3.24 3.77
CA ALA A 12 -0.81 2.11 3.96
C ALA A 12 -1.35 0.80 3.35
N TYR A 13 -2.67 0.56 3.45
CA TYR A 13 -3.31 -0.60 2.82
C TYR A 13 -3.15 -0.59 1.29
N PHE A 14 -3.38 0.55 0.66
CA PHE A 14 -3.26 0.68 -0.79
C PHE A 14 -1.79 0.68 -1.26
N GLN A 15 -0.88 1.26 -0.49
CA GLN A 15 0.57 1.17 -0.76
C GLN A 15 1.04 -0.28 -0.74
N ARG A 16 0.62 -1.06 0.27
CA ARG A 16 0.88 -2.50 0.32
C ARG A 16 0.34 -3.22 -0.91
N ALA A 17 -0.89 -2.93 -1.32
CA ALA A 17 -1.50 -3.56 -2.50
C ALA A 17 -0.69 -3.28 -3.78
N VAL A 18 -0.15 -2.06 -3.94
CA VAL A 18 0.74 -1.71 -5.05
C VAL A 18 2.07 -2.46 -4.96
N THR A 19 2.73 -2.42 -3.79
CA THR A 19 4.03 -3.08 -3.56
C THR A 19 3.98 -4.59 -3.77
N GLU A 20 2.90 -5.24 -3.31
CA GLU A 20 2.70 -6.69 -3.48
C GLU A 20 2.12 -7.07 -4.86
N GLY A 21 1.82 -6.08 -5.71
CA GLY A 21 1.32 -6.32 -7.07
C GLY A 21 -0.06 -7.00 -7.09
N TRP A 22 -0.99 -6.54 -6.25
CA TRP A 22 -2.35 -7.07 -6.16
C TRP A 22 -3.11 -6.92 -7.48
N GLY A 23 -3.94 -7.90 -7.78
CA GLY A 23 -4.75 -7.94 -8.98
C GLY A 23 -6.02 -7.09 -8.91
N TYR A 24 -6.61 -6.83 -10.08
CA TYR A 24 -7.96 -6.30 -10.18
C TYR A 24 -8.89 -7.41 -10.65
N VAL A 25 -9.85 -7.76 -9.79
CA VAL A 25 -10.90 -8.72 -10.11
C VAL A 25 -12.22 -8.13 -9.60
N TRP A 26 -13.20 -8.01 -10.50
CA TRP A 26 -14.50 -7.41 -10.24
C TRP A 26 -15.19 -8.07 -9.03
N SER A 27 -15.82 -7.26 -8.17
CA SER A 27 -16.50 -7.69 -6.94
C SER A 27 -15.62 -8.29 -5.84
N LEU A 28 -14.29 -8.27 -5.97
CA LEU A 28 -13.42 -8.68 -4.87
C LEU A 28 -13.10 -7.50 -3.96
N ASN A 29 -12.93 -7.82 -2.67
CA ASN A 29 -12.78 -6.86 -1.59
C ASN A 29 -11.43 -7.02 -0.86
N GLY A 30 -10.35 -7.21 -1.62
CA GLY A 30 -9.01 -7.42 -1.05
C GLY A 30 -8.83 -8.81 -0.47
N VAL A 31 -9.10 -9.84 -1.27
CA VAL A 31 -9.01 -11.25 -0.88
C VAL A 31 -8.15 -12.04 -1.87
N LEU A 32 -7.62 -13.19 -1.45
CA LEU A 32 -6.87 -14.08 -2.32
C LEU A 32 -7.76 -14.61 -3.45
N TYR A 33 -7.38 -14.34 -4.69
CA TYR A 33 -8.09 -14.88 -5.85
C TYR A 33 -7.56 -16.27 -6.17
N THR A 34 -8.30 -17.31 -5.75
CA THR A 34 -7.92 -18.71 -5.99
C THR A 34 -8.60 -19.28 -7.22
N GLU A 35 -8.05 -20.35 -7.79
CA GLU A 35 -8.70 -21.09 -8.89
C GLU A 35 -10.09 -21.58 -8.50
N THR A 36 -10.27 -22.07 -7.27
CA THR A 36 -11.59 -22.45 -6.71
C THR A 36 -12.57 -21.28 -6.74
N LEU A 37 -12.13 -20.08 -6.36
CA LEU A 37 -12.99 -18.90 -6.38
C LEU A 37 -13.32 -18.46 -7.81
N ALA A 38 -12.34 -18.50 -8.71
CA ALA A 38 -12.53 -18.22 -10.14
C ALA A 38 -13.55 -19.18 -10.76
N GLN A 39 -13.40 -20.49 -10.52
CA GLN A 39 -14.32 -21.51 -10.99
C GLN A 39 -15.73 -21.31 -10.43
N LYS A 40 -15.84 -21.03 -9.12
CA LYS A 40 -17.14 -20.74 -8.49
C LYS A 40 -17.86 -19.59 -9.18
N TYR A 41 -17.16 -18.47 -9.42
CA TYR A 41 -17.75 -17.29 -10.05
C TYR A 41 -18.08 -17.50 -11.53
N HIS A 42 -17.25 -18.27 -12.24
CA HIS A 42 -17.54 -18.70 -13.61
C HIS A 42 -18.82 -19.55 -13.69
N THR A 43 -18.93 -20.59 -12.84
CA THR A 43 -20.07 -21.51 -12.84
C THR A 43 -21.40 -20.79 -12.58
N ILE A 44 -21.43 -19.86 -11.62
CA ILE A 44 -22.66 -19.10 -11.31
C ILE A 44 -22.89 -17.92 -12.26
N GLN A 45 -22.00 -17.70 -13.24
CA GLN A 45 -21.98 -16.54 -14.13
C GLN A 45 -22.14 -15.24 -13.34
N ARG A 46 -21.32 -15.07 -12.29
CA ARG A 46 -21.40 -13.89 -11.42
C ARG A 46 -21.28 -12.63 -12.28
N ALA A 47 -22.16 -11.66 -12.02
CA ALA A 47 -22.21 -10.42 -12.79
C ALA A 47 -20.86 -9.68 -12.76
N THR A 48 -20.49 -9.16 -13.92
CA THR A 48 -19.29 -8.36 -14.15
C THR A 48 -19.68 -6.94 -14.57
N SER A 49 -18.69 -6.11 -14.95
CA SER A 49 -19.01 -4.89 -15.68
C SER A 49 -19.72 -5.22 -17.00
N LYS A 50 -20.49 -4.26 -17.52
CA LYS A 50 -21.20 -4.39 -18.82
C LYS A 50 -20.27 -4.60 -20.03
N HIS A 51 -18.96 -4.44 -19.85
CA HIS A 51 -17.95 -4.53 -20.91
C HIS A 51 -17.16 -5.85 -20.88
N ARG A 52 -17.49 -6.76 -19.94
CA ARG A 52 -16.83 -8.06 -19.80
C ARG A 52 -17.88 -9.16 -19.90
N ASP A 53 -17.52 -10.26 -20.56
CA ASP A 53 -18.36 -11.46 -20.60
C ASP A 53 -18.12 -12.30 -19.33
N PRO A 54 -19.13 -12.51 -18.47
CA PRO A 54 -18.99 -13.35 -17.28
C PRO A 54 -18.47 -14.77 -17.57
N ARG A 55 -18.66 -15.29 -18.79
CA ARG A 55 -18.18 -16.63 -19.17
C ARG A 55 -16.67 -16.66 -19.37
N ALA A 56 -16.07 -15.58 -19.86
CA ALA A 56 -14.61 -15.50 -20.04
C ALA A 56 -13.91 -14.86 -18.83
N TYR A 57 -14.56 -13.91 -18.16
CA TYR A 57 -13.92 -12.99 -17.23
C TYR A 57 -13.12 -13.67 -16.12
N TRP A 58 -13.72 -14.63 -15.42
CA TRP A 58 -13.13 -15.19 -14.20
C TRP A 58 -11.94 -16.12 -14.50
N LEU A 59 -12.09 -17.08 -15.42
CA LEU A 59 -11.05 -18.07 -15.70
C LEU A 59 -10.08 -17.65 -16.81
N GLN A 60 -10.40 -16.63 -17.61
CA GLN A 60 -9.55 -16.19 -18.74
C GLN A 60 -9.01 -14.79 -18.49
N ASP A 61 -9.86 -13.76 -18.45
CA ASP A 61 -9.40 -12.36 -18.32
C ASP A 61 -8.65 -12.12 -17.00
N CYS A 62 -9.10 -12.77 -15.92
CA CYS A 62 -8.51 -12.68 -14.59
C CYS A 62 -7.50 -13.78 -14.26
N ALA A 63 -7.19 -14.70 -15.19
CA ALA A 63 -6.31 -15.85 -14.94
C ALA A 63 -4.94 -15.44 -14.35
N LYS A 64 -4.36 -14.35 -14.86
CA LYS A 64 -3.07 -13.79 -14.41
C LYS A 64 -3.04 -13.33 -12.94
N TRP A 65 -4.21 -13.19 -12.32
CA TRP A 65 -4.35 -12.78 -10.93
C TRP A 65 -4.61 -13.96 -9.99
N ILE A 66 -4.74 -15.19 -10.49
CA ILE A 66 -4.88 -16.38 -9.65
C ILE A 66 -3.63 -16.53 -8.79
N GLY A 67 -3.83 -16.78 -7.49
CA GLY A 67 -2.76 -16.85 -6.49
C GLY A 67 -2.35 -15.49 -5.92
N LYS A 68 -2.96 -14.39 -6.36
CA LYS A 68 -2.70 -13.04 -5.83
C LYS A 68 -3.90 -12.51 -5.06
N MET A 69 -3.62 -11.63 -4.10
CA MET A 69 -4.67 -10.80 -3.52
C MET A 69 -5.26 -9.90 -4.60
N ALA A 70 -6.57 -9.70 -4.60
CA ALA A 70 -7.25 -8.88 -5.59
C ALA A 70 -8.45 -8.12 -5.00
N ALA A 71 -8.72 -6.98 -5.61
CA ALA A 71 -9.91 -6.18 -5.33
C ALA A 71 -10.37 -5.44 -6.59
N ASP A 72 -11.60 -4.94 -6.60
CA ASP A 72 -11.96 -3.85 -7.51
C ASP A 72 -11.72 -2.48 -6.85
N CYS A 73 -12.04 -1.39 -7.56
CA CYS A 73 -11.74 -0.03 -7.12
C CYS A 73 -12.38 0.31 -5.76
N SER A 74 -13.67 0.06 -5.59
CA SER A 74 -14.35 0.22 -4.29
C SER A 74 -14.04 -0.89 -3.30
N GLY A 75 -13.81 -2.11 -3.78
CA GLY A 75 -13.53 -3.26 -2.95
C GLY A 75 -12.19 -3.16 -2.23
N GLY A 76 -11.23 -2.40 -2.77
CA GLY A 76 -10.01 -2.04 -2.05
C GLY A 76 -10.31 -1.24 -0.78
N ILE A 77 -11.26 -0.29 -0.84
CA ILE A 77 -11.69 0.51 0.32
C ILE A 77 -12.42 -0.37 1.33
N VAL A 78 -13.31 -1.25 0.84
CA VAL A 78 -14.00 -2.24 1.68
C VAL A 78 -13.00 -3.15 2.39
N GLY A 79 -11.98 -3.65 1.68
CA GLY A 79 -10.92 -4.50 2.24
C GLY A 79 -10.08 -3.80 3.30
N ALA A 80 -9.78 -2.51 3.10
CA ALA A 80 -9.09 -1.69 4.09
C ALA A 80 -9.92 -1.59 5.40
N HIS A 81 -11.21 -1.29 5.31
CA HIS A 81 -12.09 -1.26 6.48
C HIS A 81 -12.22 -2.63 7.14
N ARG A 82 -12.31 -3.73 6.36
CA ARG A 82 -12.41 -5.09 6.88
C ARG A 82 -11.18 -5.58 7.63
N SER A 83 -10.06 -4.88 7.52
CA SER A 83 -8.87 -5.14 8.35
C SER A 83 -9.10 -4.80 9.82
N GLY A 84 -10.00 -3.85 10.13
CA GLY A 84 -10.40 -3.48 11.50
C GLY A 84 -11.85 -3.82 11.86
N ASP A 85 -12.74 -3.94 10.87
CA ASP A 85 -14.16 -4.30 11.03
C ASP A 85 -14.56 -5.35 9.98
N PRO A 86 -14.40 -6.65 10.26
CA PRO A 86 -14.74 -7.72 9.31
C PRO A 86 -16.18 -7.68 8.79
N GLY A 87 -17.10 -7.03 9.52
CA GLY A 87 -18.51 -6.88 9.16
C GLY A 87 -18.79 -5.70 8.22
N TYR A 88 -17.79 -4.92 7.82
CA TYR A 88 -17.99 -3.72 7.02
C TYR A 88 -18.68 -4.04 5.69
N SER A 89 -19.82 -3.37 5.46
CA SER A 89 -20.68 -3.61 4.29
C SER A 89 -20.03 -3.18 2.99
N ASP A 90 -20.28 -3.98 1.95
CA ASP A 90 -19.84 -3.67 0.58
C ASP A 90 -20.61 -2.46 0.01
N ARG A 91 -19.93 -1.61 -0.77
CA ARG A 91 -20.44 -0.37 -1.34
C ARG A 91 -19.78 -0.09 -2.67
N THR A 92 -20.53 0.49 -3.61
CA THR A 92 -19.97 0.92 -4.89
C THR A 92 -19.13 2.18 -4.75
N ALA A 93 -18.28 2.46 -5.75
CA ALA A 93 -17.54 3.72 -5.87
C ALA A 93 -18.45 4.95 -5.73
N ASN A 94 -19.62 4.94 -6.37
CA ASN A 94 -20.59 6.03 -6.29
C ASN A 94 -21.21 6.14 -4.89
N THR A 95 -21.50 5.01 -4.25
CA THR A 95 -22.03 5.00 -2.88
C THR A 95 -21.03 5.58 -1.89
N PHE A 96 -19.74 5.25 -2.00
CA PHE A 96 -18.70 5.85 -1.18
C PHE A 96 -18.62 7.36 -1.38
N PHE A 97 -18.56 7.82 -2.63
CA PHE A 97 -18.45 9.24 -2.93
C PHE A 97 -19.68 10.03 -2.44
N ASN A 98 -20.89 9.54 -2.72
CA ASN A 98 -22.14 10.19 -2.28
C ASN A 98 -22.29 10.26 -0.75
N GLN A 99 -21.53 9.46 0.00
CA GLN A 99 -21.53 9.46 1.46
C GLN A 99 -20.38 10.29 2.05
N CYS A 100 -19.53 10.92 1.23
CA CYS A 100 -18.44 11.75 1.74
C CYS A 100 -18.97 12.88 2.63
N THR A 101 -18.27 13.14 3.74
CA THR A 101 -18.64 14.21 4.68
C THR A 101 -18.21 15.59 4.20
N GLU A 102 -17.26 15.62 3.28
CA GLU A 102 -16.72 16.80 2.63
C GLU A 102 -16.23 16.38 1.24
N SER A 103 -16.43 17.22 0.22
CA SER A 103 -15.97 16.95 -1.14
C SER A 103 -15.81 18.26 -1.92
N GLY A 104 -15.07 18.19 -3.02
CA GLY A 104 -14.90 19.32 -3.92
C GLY A 104 -14.45 18.88 -5.32
N PRO A 105 -14.44 19.81 -6.29
CA PRO A 105 -13.86 19.56 -7.62
C PRO A 105 -12.39 19.14 -7.51
N ILE A 106 -11.91 18.28 -8.42
CA ILE A 106 -10.53 17.78 -8.38
C ILE A 106 -9.47 18.90 -8.43
N GLU A 107 -9.80 20.02 -9.07
CA GLU A 107 -8.94 21.20 -9.18
C GLU A 107 -8.62 21.86 -7.83
N THR A 108 -9.46 21.61 -6.81
CA THR A 108 -9.29 22.13 -5.46
C THR A 108 -8.77 21.08 -4.48
N LEU A 109 -8.22 19.97 -4.98
CA LEU A 109 -7.69 18.86 -4.17
C LEU A 109 -6.71 19.39 -3.11
N PRO A 110 -7.05 19.29 -1.81
CA PRO A 110 -6.13 19.71 -0.76
C PRO A 110 -5.06 18.64 -0.52
N GLU A 111 -3.92 19.07 0.04
CA GLU A 111 -2.81 18.18 0.41
C GLU A 111 -3.14 17.39 1.69
N ILE A 112 -4.08 16.46 1.58
CA ILE A 112 -4.56 15.61 2.67
C ILE A 112 -4.57 14.16 2.18
N PRO A 113 -3.56 13.34 2.53
CA PRO A 113 -3.55 11.92 2.21
C PRO A 113 -4.80 11.19 2.74
N GLY A 114 -5.23 10.16 2.00
CA GLY A 114 -6.39 9.34 2.34
C GLY A 114 -7.73 9.90 1.85
N LEU A 115 -7.75 11.04 1.16
CA LEU A 115 -8.95 11.47 0.42
C LEU A 115 -9.26 10.47 -0.69
N CYS A 116 -10.53 10.23 -0.97
CA CYS A 116 -10.90 9.54 -2.19
C CYS A 116 -10.82 10.49 -3.39
N LEU A 117 -10.39 9.96 -4.52
CA LEU A 117 -10.38 10.59 -5.83
C LEU A 117 -11.40 9.87 -6.68
N TRP A 118 -12.36 10.60 -7.24
CA TRP A 118 -13.54 9.99 -7.82
C TRP A 118 -13.91 10.59 -9.18
N LYS A 119 -14.46 9.72 -10.02
CA LYS A 119 -15.28 10.05 -11.19
C LYS A 119 -16.45 9.04 -11.25
N PRO A 120 -17.51 9.28 -12.04
CA PRO A 120 -18.62 8.35 -12.15
C PRO A 120 -18.16 6.90 -12.39
N GLY A 121 -18.45 6.02 -11.42
CA GLY A 121 -18.14 4.59 -11.46
C GLY A 121 -16.72 4.18 -11.07
N HIS A 122 -15.82 5.10 -10.68
CA HIS A 122 -14.44 4.77 -10.33
C HIS A 122 -13.92 5.60 -9.15
N ILE A 123 -13.17 4.96 -8.25
CA ILE A 123 -12.64 5.58 -7.04
C ILE A 123 -11.22 5.06 -6.76
N GLU A 124 -10.31 5.96 -6.39
CA GLU A 124 -8.95 5.67 -5.91
C GLU A 124 -8.67 6.52 -4.66
N ILE A 125 -7.52 6.33 -4.02
CA ILE A 125 -7.11 7.07 -2.82
C ILE A 125 -5.96 8.03 -3.16
N TYR A 126 -6.05 9.26 -2.66
CA TYR A 126 -4.97 10.24 -2.73
C TYR A 126 -3.88 9.84 -1.74
N GLU A 127 -2.69 9.58 -2.25
CA GLU A 127 -1.51 9.25 -1.42
C GLU A 127 -0.87 10.51 -0.82
N GLY A 128 -1.01 11.65 -1.51
CA GLY A 128 -0.24 12.87 -1.27
C GLY A 128 0.68 13.19 -2.45
N ASN A 129 1.21 14.41 -2.46
CA ASN A 129 2.19 14.91 -3.44
C ASN A 129 1.77 14.72 -4.91
N GLY A 130 0.48 14.84 -5.19
CA GLY A 130 -0.07 14.68 -6.55
C GLY A 130 -0.17 13.23 -7.03
N TYR A 131 -0.14 12.23 -6.15
CA TYR A 131 -0.27 10.81 -6.52
C TYR A 131 -1.57 10.16 -6.05
N ALA A 132 -2.12 9.32 -6.92
CA ALA A 132 -3.25 8.43 -6.68
C ALA A 132 -2.75 6.98 -6.56
N ILE A 133 -3.32 6.24 -5.61
CA ILE A 133 -3.11 4.81 -5.41
C ILE A 133 -4.47 4.09 -5.43
N GLY A 134 -4.59 3.01 -6.19
CA GLY A 134 -5.88 2.35 -6.38
C GLY A 134 -5.88 1.18 -7.35
N PHE A 135 -7.02 0.51 -7.46
CA PHE A 135 -7.23 -0.62 -8.37
C PHE A 135 -7.81 -0.11 -9.69
N ARG A 136 -6.95 -0.03 -10.73
CA ARG A 136 -7.27 0.69 -11.98
C ARG A 136 -8.13 -0.10 -12.97
N GLY A 137 -8.03 -1.42 -12.97
CA GLY A 137 -8.76 -2.30 -13.88
C GLY A 137 -8.03 -3.62 -14.09
N THR A 138 -8.73 -4.62 -14.64
CA THR A 138 -8.23 -6.00 -14.81
C THR A 138 -6.87 -6.08 -15.50
N ASP A 139 -6.59 -5.16 -16.42
CA ASP A 139 -5.31 -5.16 -17.14
C ASP A 139 -4.13 -4.72 -16.27
N TYR A 140 -4.39 -3.95 -15.21
CA TYR A 140 -3.38 -3.24 -14.44
C TYR A 140 -3.23 -3.73 -12.99
N GLY A 141 -4.33 -4.06 -12.31
CA GLY A 141 -4.30 -4.35 -10.88
C GLY A 141 -4.23 -3.10 -10.01
N ALA A 142 -3.57 -3.21 -8.85
CA ALA A 142 -3.23 -2.09 -7.98
C ALA A 142 -2.10 -1.27 -8.62
N THR A 143 -2.28 0.05 -8.70
CA THR A 143 -1.34 0.96 -9.35
C THR A 143 -1.17 2.24 -8.55
N ARG A 144 0.00 2.88 -8.74
CA ARG A 144 0.29 4.26 -8.33
C ARG A 144 0.46 5.12 -9.58
N SER A 145 -0.20 6.27 -9.63
CA SER A 145 -0.16 7.16 -10.81
C SER A 145 -0.27 8.63 -10.41
N LYS A 146 0.19 9.55 -11.26
CA LYS A 146 0.02 10.99 -11.02
C LYS A 146 -1.45 11.35 -11.15
N VAL A 147 -2.02 12.10 -10.21
CA VAL A 147 -3.42 12.60 -10.28
C VAL A 147 -3.66 13.33 -11.60
N SER A 148 -2.71 14.13 -12.06
CA SER A 148 -2.77 14.86 -13.34
C SER A 148 -2.79 13.98 -14.59
N SER A 149 -2.44 12.70 -14.49
CA SER A 149 -2.53 11.72 -15.58
C SER A 149 -3.86 10.95 -15.59
N ARG A 150 -4.78 11.30 -14.70
CA ARG A 150 -6.05 10.62 -14.47
C ARG A 150 -7.19 11.60 -14.70
N ASP A 151 -8.39 11.06 -14.89
CA ASP A 151 -9.62 11.78 -15.24
C ASP A 151 -10.60 11.83 -14.05
N PHE A 152 -10.07 11.95 -12.83
CA PHE A 152 -10.89 12.21 -11.66
C PHE A 152 -11.58 13.56 -11.80
N THR A 153 -12.81 13.68 -11.32
CA THR A 153 -13.57 14.92 -11.36
C THR A 153 -13.72 15.55 -9.98
N HIS A 154 -13.63 14.75 -8.91
CA HIS A 154 -13.82 15.22 -7.54
C HIS A 154 -12.89 14.53 -6.55
N TRP A 155 -12.69 15.16 -5.40
CA TRP A 155 -12.12 14.56 -4.20
C TRP A 155 -13.18 14.48 -3.09
N GLY A 156 -12.98 13.61 -2.10
CA GLY A 156 -13.87 13.55 -0.93
C GLY A 156 -13.27 12.89 0.32
N LYS A 157 -13.72 13.32 1.50
CA LYS A 157 -13.46 12.68 2.79
C LYS A 157 -14.46 11.55 3.01
N LEU A 158 -13.97 10.32 3.00
CA LEU A 158 -14.80 9.13 3.27
C LEU A 158 -15.34 9.20 4.70
N ARG A 159 -16.66 9.10 4.87
CA ARG A 159 -17.34 9.25 6.16
C ARG A 159 -16.80 8.36 7.27
N ASP A 160 -16.38 7.14 6.92
CA ASP A 160 -16.03 6.11 7.88
C ASP A 160 -14.50 6.07 8.15
N VAL A 161 -13.75 7.08 7.66
CA VAL A 161 -12.30 7.23 7.81
C VAL A 161 -11.96 8.39 8.75
N ASP A 162 -10.98 8.20 9.63
CA ASP A 162 -10.51 9.24 10.53
C ASP A 162 -9.38 10.11 9.96
N TYR A 163 -9.64 11.41 9.87
CA TYR A 163 -8.75 12.44 9.31
C TYR A 163 -8.19 13.38 10.38
N THR A 164 -8.44 13.13 11.67
CA THR A 164 -8.01 14.00 12.79
C THR A 164 -6.49 14.26 12.86
N ASN A 165 -5.68 13.39 12.25
CA ASN A 165 -4.22 13.57 12.10
C ASN A 165 -3.75 13.62 10.62
N ALA A 166 -4.66 13.83 9.66
CA ALA A 166 -4.34 13.80 8.23
C ALA A 166 -3.78 15.14 7.68
N GLY A 167 -3.63 16.14 8.56
CA GLY A 167 -3.34 17.53 8.20
C GLY A 167 -2.15 18.15 8.92
N ILE A 168 -0.98 17.53 8.88
CA ILE A 168 0.28 18.26 9.11
C ILE A 168 0.94 18.51 7.74
N PRO A 169 0.67 19.64 7.06
CA PRO A 169 1.51 20.08 5.96
C PRO A 169 2.65 20.98 6.47
N SER A 170 3.86 20.76 5.93
CA SER A 170 4.95 21.75 5.66
C SER A 170 6.36 21.34 6.10
N VAL A 171 7.01 20.53 5.28
CA VAL A 171 8.20 21.05 4.57
C VAL A 171 7.94 20.79 3.09
N PRO A 172 8.14 21.74 2.16
CA PRO A 172 8.16 21.44 0.74
C PRO A 172 9.30 20.44 0.53
N MET A 173 8.97 19.15 0.44
CA MET A 173 9.89 18.16 -0.05
C MET A 173 9.93 18.36 -1.55
N GLU A 174 10.94 19.08 -2.03
CA GLU A 174 11.40 18.92 -3.41
C GLU A 174 11.47 17.42 -3.73
N PRO A 175 11.25 16.99 -4.99
CA PRO A 175 11.27 15.58 -5.35
C PRO A 175 12.71 15.03 -5.28
N THR A 176 13.22 14.86 -4.07
CA THR A 176 14.26 13.88 -3.77
C THR A 176 13.50 12.62 -3.41
N GLU A 177 13.56 11.60 -4.27
CA GLU A 177 13.36 10.23 -3.80
C GLU A 177 14.14 10.09 -2.48
N PRO A 178 13.56 9.59 -1.38
CA PRO A 178 14.35 9.43 -0.16
C PRO A 178 15.50 8.51 -0.52
N GLU A 179 16.72 9.06 -0.51
CA GLU A 179 17.91 8.25 -0.68
C GLU A 179 17.79 7.09 0.31
N PRO A 180 17.95 5.84 -0.14
CA PRO A 180 17.74 4.70 0.72
C PRO A 180 18.62 4.86 1.96
N LEU A 181 18.04 4.69 3.15
CA LEU A 181 18.78 4.86 4.40
C LEU A 181 19.93 3.85 4.46
N VAL A 182 21.14 4.31 4.18
CA VAL A 182 22.32 3.44 4.27
C VAL A 182 22.60 3.09 5.73
N LEU A 183 22.58 1.81 6.09
CA LEU A 183 22.95 1.27 7.40
C LEU A 183 24.42 0.83 7.37
N ASP A 184 25.33 1.78 7.57
CA ASP A 184 26.78 1.62 7.57
C ASP A 184 27.43 2.34 8.76
N ILE A 185 28.67 1.97 9.09
CA ILE A 185 29.45 2.67 10.13
C ILE A 185 30.07 3.92 9.51
N GLN A 186 29.56 5.10 9.90
CA GLN A 186 30.05 6.41 9.47
C GLN A 186 30.68 7.18 10.64
N SER A 187 31.49 8.19 10.32
CA SER A 187 31.99 9.17 11.31
C SER A 187 31.60 10.59 10.86
N PRO A 188 30.69 11.28 11.59
CA PRO A 188 30.00 10.83 12.79
C PRO A 188 29.00 9.69 12.52
N LEU A 189 28.73 8.88 13.55
CA LEU A 189 27.74 7.80 13.45
C LEU A 189 26.38 8.37 13.06
N LYS A 190 25.68 7.69 12.15
CA LYS A 190 24.34 8.07 11.74
C LYS A 190 23.36 7.90 12.90
N ARG A 191 22.53 8.91 13.13
CA ARG A 191 21.58 8.96 14.24
C ARG A 191 20.20 9.36 13.74
N GLY A 192 19.16 8.85 14.38
CA GLY A 192 17.81 9.35 14.17
C GLY A 192 16.69 8.34 14.46
N PRO A 193 15.44 8.82 14.45
CA PRO A 193 14.26 8.00 14.78
C PRO A 193 14.06 6.83 13.80
N VAL A 194 14.50 6.98 12.55
CA VAL A 194 14.42 5.89 11.56
C VAL A 194 15.38 4.75 11.90
N VAL A 195 16.60 5.06 12.37
CA VAL A 195 17.56 4.05 12.83
C VAL A 195 17.00 3.28 14.02
N GLN A 196 16.32 3.97 14.93
CA GLN A 196 15.68 3.35 16.09
C GLN A 196 14.61 2.34 15.67
N LYS A 197 13.82 2.67 14.65
CA LYS A 197 12.78 1.77 14.12
C LYS A 197 13.36 0.52 13.48
N PHE A 198 14.49 0.64 12.76
CA PHE A 198 15.22 -0.54 12.26
C PHE A 198 15.74 -1.40 13.42
N GLN A 199 16.32 -0.79 14.46
CA GLN A 199 16.79 -1.53 15.64
C GLN A 199 15.67 -2.28 16.36
N GLU A 200 14.51 -1.63 16.57
CA GLU A 200 13.31 -2.26 17.14
C GLU A 200 12.85 -3.46 16.31
N ALA A 201 12.85 -3.32 14.99
CA ALA A 201 12.40 -4.36 14.08
C ALA A 201 13.36 -5.55 13.99
N PHE A 202 14.67 -5.28 13.91
CA PHE A 202 15.69 -6.32 13.93
C PHE A 202 15.63 -7.10 15.24
N ASN A 203 15.54 -6.39 16.38
CA ASN A 203 15.36 -7.02 17.69
C ASN A 203 14.10 -7.91 17.74
N ALA A 204 12.96 -7.41 17.22
CA ALA A 204 11.73 -8.18 17.14
C ALA A 204 11.84 -9.41 16.21
N GLY A 205 12.65 -9.31 15.15
CA GLY A 205 12.98 -10.40 14.23
C GLY A 205 14.03 -11.38 14.76
N GLY A 206 14.56 -11.18 15.98
CA GLY A 206 15.59 -12.04 16.57
C GLY A 206 17.04 -11.64 16.23
N TYR A 207 17.24 -10.52 15.52
CA TYR A 207 18.56 -9.98 15.14
C TYR A 207 18.94 -8.85 16.10
N SER A 208 19.72 -9.17 17.13
CA SER A 208 19.98 -8.23 18.23
C SER A 208 20.83 -7.03 17.80
N CYS A 209 20.24 -5.84 17.92
CA CYS A 209 20.91 -4.53 17.81
C CYS A 209 21.38 -4.00 19.18
N GLY A 210 21.06 -4.68 20.28
CA GLY A 210 21.11 -4.08 21.62
C GLY A 210 19.92 -3.13 21.86
N THR A 211 20.10 -2.13 22.73
CA THR A 211 19.06 -1.11 22.98
C THR A 211 18.79 -0.33 21.70
N ALA A 212 17.51 -0.18 21.33
CA ALA A 212 17.12 0.68 20.21
C ALA A 212 17.26 2.15 20.61
N ASP A 213 18.46 2.70 20.42
CA ASP A 213 18.88 4.04 20.82
C ASP A 213 18.90 5.05 19.67
N GLY A 214 18.59 4.61 18.45
CA GLY A 214 18.62 5.43 17.25
C GLY A 214 20.02 5.77 16.75
N ILE A 215 21.06 5.04 17.16
CA ILE A 215 22.45 5.23 16.73
C ILE A 215 22.88 4.03 15.88
N CYS A 216 23.30 4.28 14.64
CA CYS A 216 23.72 3.22 13.72
C CYS A 216 25.16 2.79 14.05
N GLY A 217 25.30 1.98 15.10
CA GLY A 217 26.56 1.41 15.56
C GLY A 217 26.79 -0.01 15.04
N GLN A 218 27.88 -0.63 15.50
CA GLN A 218 28.31 -1.97 15.06
C GLN A 218 27.22 -3.03 15.20
N ASN A 219 26.46 -3.01 16.30
CA ASN A 219 25.37 -3.97 16.53
C ASN A 219 24.21 -3.78 15.54
N THR A 220 23.92 -2.54 15.15
CA THR A 220 22.86 -2.24 14.16
C THR A 220 23.25 -2.74 12.78
N VAL A 221 24.51 -2.55 12.38
CA VAL A 221 25.03 -3.05 11.09
C VAL A 221 25.11 -4.57 11.09
N ALA A 222 25.59 -5.19 12.18
CA ALA A 222 25.66 -6.65 12.30
C ALA A 222 24.28 -7.32 12.24
N ALA A 223 23.28 -6.75 12.91
CA ALA A 223 21.90 -7.24 12.86
C ALA A 223 21.29 -7.11 11.45
N ALA A 224 21.58 -6.01 10.77
CA ALA A 224 21.14 -5.80 9.40
C ALA A 224 21.76 -6.84 8.44
N GLN A 225 23.06 -7.11 8.55
CA GLN A 225 23.76 -8.13 7.76
C GLN A 225 23.22 -9.54 8.04
N ALA A 226 22.96 -9.87 9.31
CA ALA A 226 22.38 -11.16 9.69
C ALA A 226 20.95 -11.33 9.14
N PHE A 227 20.14 -10.28 9.20
CA PHE A 227 18.80 -10.26 8.60
C PHE A 227 18.85 -10.49 7.08
N ALA A 228 19.74 -9.78 6.37
CA ALA A 228 19.91 -9.96 4.93
C ALA A 228 20.37 -11.38 4.56
N GLY A 229 21.31 -11.95 5.31
CA GLY A 229 21.79 -13.31 5.08
C GLY A 229 20.71 -14.40 5.27
N ALA A 230 19.75 -14.16 6.17
CA ALA A 230 18.70 -15.13 6.50
C ALA A 230 17.45 -15.05 5.59
N HIS A 231 17.22 -13.91 4.93
CA HIS A 231 15.97 -13.63 4.24
C HIS A 231 16.09 -13.32 2.74
N MET A 232 17.29 -13.46 2.16
CA MET A 232 17.48 -13.35 0.70
C MET A 232 17.50 -14.72 0.00
N PRO A 233 16.85 -14.85 -1.18
CA PRO A 233 16.88 -16.09 -1.95
C PRO A 233 18.29 -16.37 -2.48
N THR A 234 18.88 -17.48 -2.06
CA THR A 234 20.18 -17.98 -2.54
C THR A 234 20.06 -18.37 -4.02
N VAL A 235 20.58 -17.51 -4.92
CA VAL A 235 20.82 -17.85 -6.32
C VAL A 235 22.29 -17.55 -6.64
N VAL A 236 23.14 -18.59 -6.45
CA VAL A 236 24.52 -18.83 -6.98
C VAL A 236 25.65 -17.88 -6.49
N PRO A 237 26.90 -18.36 -6.27
CA PRO A 237 27.87 -17.73 -5.38
C PRO A 237 28.71 -16.70 -6.15
N VAL A 238 28.47 -15.44 -5.85
CA VAL A 238 29.37 -14.32 -6.13
C VAL A 238 29.26 -13.42 -4.89
N GLU A 239 30.38 -12.84 -4.46
CA GLU A 239 30.45 -11.97 -3.28
C GLU A 239 29.21 -11.06 -3.11
N LEU A 240 28.79 -10.87 -1.86
CA LEU A 240 27.77 -9.90 -1.48
C LEU A 240 28.01 -8.57 -2.24
N PRO A 241 27.02 -8.06 -3.00
CA PRO A 241 27.15 -6.76 -3.65
C PRO A 241 27.45 -5.69 -2.60
N GLY A 242 28.22 -4.66 -2.98
CA GLY A 242 28.67 -3.60 -2.06
C GLY A 242 27.55 -2.82 -1.37
N SER A 243 26.30 -2.99 -1.80
CA SER A 243 25.10 -2.48 -1.16
C SER A 243 23.85 -3.34 -1.43
N ILE A 244 22.90 -3.38 -0.48
CA ILE A 244 21.69 -4.21 -0.52
C ILE A 244 20.49 -3.41 0.01
N ALA A 245 19.46 -3.18 -0.79
CA ALA A 245 18.23 -2.54 -0.31
C ALA A 245 17.44 -3.46 0.64
N VAL A 246 16.94 -2.90 1.76
CA VAL A 246 16.18 -3.60 2.80
C VAL A 246 14.91 -2.84 3.14
N THR A 247 13.81 -3.57 3.22
CA THR A 247 12.51 -3.03 3.60
C THR A 247 12.03 -3.70 4.89
N VAL A 248 11.61 -2.91 5.86
CA VAL A 248 11.14 -3.38 7.17
C VAL A 248 9.79 -2.76 7.50
N ASN A 249 8.86 -3.56 8.00
CA ASN A 249 7.53 -3.12 8.40
C ASN A 249 7.39 -3.19 9.93
N VAL A 250 7.13 -2.05 10.57
CA VAL A 250 6.89 -1.97 12.03
C VAL A 250 5.56 -1.27 12.26
N GLY A 251 4.60 -1.99 12.85
CA GLY A 251 3.29 -1.44 13.19
C GLY A 251 2.52 -0.86 11.99
N GLY A 252 2.74 -1.38 10.78
CA GLY A 252 2.09 -0.91 9.55
C GLY A 252 2.83 0.23 8.83
N THR A 253 3.98 0.68 9.34
CA THR A 253 4.84 1.66 8.67
C THR A 253 5.99 0.94 7.97
N VAL A 254 6.19 1.24 6.67
CA VAL A 254 7.24 0.65 5.84
C VAL A 254 8.47 1.58 5.86
N TYR A 255 9.62 1.02 6.23
CA TYR A 255 10.91 1.69 6.22
C TYR A 255 11.81 1.03 5.17
N THR A 256 12.46 1.83 4.33
CA THR A 256 13.41 1.36 3.31
C THR A 256 14.82 1.86 3.62
N GLY A 257 15.80 0.96 3.58
CA GLY A 257 17.21 1.22 3.80
C GLY A 257 18.10 0.50 2.80
N GLU A 258 19.41 0.70 2.86
CA GLU A 258 20.42 0.02 2.06
C GLU A 258 21.57 -0.44 2.98
N ILE A 259 21.91 -1.72 3.01
CA ILE A 259 23.02 -2.28 3.79
C ILE A 259 24.25 -2.32 2.89
N LYS A 260 25.35 -1.67 3.29
CA LYS A 260 26.62 -1.77 2.57
C LYS A 260 27.55 -2.80 3.22
N LYS A 261 28.41 -3.44 2.40
CA LYS A 261 29.44 -4.37 2.85
C LYS A 261 30.48 -3.66 3.71
#